data_AF-A0A1S4DGD2-F1
#
_entry.id   AF-A0A1S4DGD2-F1
#
_cell.length_a   1.000
_cell.length_b   1.000
_cell.length_c   1.000
_cell.angle_alpha   90.00
_cell.angle_beta   90.00
_cell.angle_gamma   90.00
#
_symmetry.space_group_name_H-M   'P 1'
#
loop_
_entity.id
_entity.type
_entity.pdbx_description
1 polymer ?
#
loop_
_entity_poly.entity_id
_entity_poly.type
_entity_poly.pdbx_seq_one_letter_code
_entity_poly.pdbx_strand_id
1 'polypeptide(L)'
;MHDETLDIEKRSSMDAMREMVFRMAMMQPIHIDPESVKPPKRKNAKISKDPQSVAARHRREKISERIRILQRLVPGGTKMDTASMLDEAVHYVKFLKKQLKSLEQAAVNRPMVSGFSPKLLAQPVDYLSSFRSCQTPQLMSSNVQMLYKLSEVKE
;
A
#
# COMPACT_ATOMS: atom_id res chain seq x y z
N MET A 1 29.05 -21.56 24.57
CA MET A 1 27.57 -21.67 24.49
C MET A 1 26.83 -20.35 24.78
N HIS A 2 27.50 -19.23 25.09
CA HIS A 2 26.86 -17.94 25.36
C HIS A 2 26.67 -17.03 24.14
N ASP A 3 27.10 -17.46 22.95
CA ASP A 3 27.09 -16.63 21.74
C ASP A 3 25.75 -16.72 20.97
N GLU A 4 25.08 -17.89 20.98
CA GLU A 4 23.83 -18.11 20.24
C GLU A 4 22.59 -17.45 20.89
N THR A 5 22.58 -17.29 22.22
CA THR A 5 21.40 -16.76 22.93
C THR A 5 21.16 -15.28 22.63
N LEU A 6 22.24 -14.51 22.44
CA LEU A 6 22.17 -13.10 22.07
C LEU A 6 21.66 -12.91 20.64
N ASP A 7 22.01 -13.83 19.73
CA ASP A 7 21.54 -13.81 18.35
C ASP A 7 20.04 -14.12 18.22
N ILE A 8 19.52 -15.01 19.07
CA ILE A 8 18.09 -15.37 19.06
C ILE A 8 17.24 -14.20 19.58
N GLU A 9 17.64 -13.57 20.68
CA GLU A 9 16.95 -12.38 21.21
C GLU A 9 16.97 -11.22 20.21
N LYS A 10 18.09 -11.01 19.52
CA LYS A 10 18.20 -9.98 18.49
C LYS A 10 17.30 -10.26 17.28
N ARG A 11 17.21 -11.52 16.83
CA ARG A 11 16.28 -11.94 15.76
C ARG A 11 14.82 -11.75 16.18
N SER A 12 14.48 -12.16 17.40
CA SER A 12 13.15 -11.96 17.99
C SER A 12 12.77 -10.47 18.03
N SER A 13 13.69 -9.62 18.48
CA SER A 13 13.49 -8.16 18.52
C SER A 13 13.28 -7.57 17.12
N MET A 14 14.09 -7.97 16.14
CA MET A 14 13.92 -7.53 14.74
C MET A 14 12.61 -8.02 14.13
N ASP A 15 12.21 -9.26 14.41
CA ASP A 15 10.95 -9.82 13.91
C ASP A 15 9.73 -9.14 14.54
N ALA A 16 9.79 -8.78 15.82
CA ALA A 16 8.77 -7.99 16.48
C ALA A 16 8.63 -6.58 15.87
N MET A 17 9.75 -5.91 15.61
CA MET A 17 9.74 -4.61 14.92
C MET A 17 9.21 -4.71 13.50
N ARG A 18 9.63 -5.74 12.75
CA ARG A 18 9.14 -6.03 11.39
C ARG A 18 7.63 -6.24 11.40
N GLU A 19 7.11 -7.08 12.30
CA GLU A 19 5.67 -7.32 12.42
C GLU A 19 4.91 -6.01 12.71
N MET A 20 5.44 -5.15 13.57
CA MET A 20 4.83 -3.85 13.85
C MET A 20 4.75 -2.97 12.59
N VAL A 21 5.87 -2.81 11.87
CA VAL A 21 5.93 -2.02 10.63
C VAL A 21 4.98 -2.60 9.58
N PHE A 22 4.92 -3.92 9.44
CA PHE A 22 4.04 -4.58 8.48
C PHE A 22 2.56 -4.39 8.81
N ARG A 23 2.17 -4.42 10.08
CA ARG A 23 0.81 -4.08 10.52
C ARG A 23 0.44 -2.64 10.19
N MET A 24 1.36 -1.71 10.39
CA MET A 24 1.12 -0.31 10.02
C MET A 24 0.93 -0.17 8.51
N ALA A 25 1.80 -0.80 7.72
CA ALA A 25 1.77 -0.73 6.27
C ALA A 25 0.50 -1.36 5.65
N MET A 26 0.04 -2.51 6.17
CA MET A 26 -1.16 -3.18 5.63
C MET A 26 -2.45 -2.39 5.84
N MET A 27 -2.47 -1.45 6.78
CA MET A 27 -3.62 -0.59 7.07
C MET A 27 -3.59 0.74 6.29
N GLN A 28 -2.51 1.01 5.54
CA GLN A 28 -2.44 2.21 4.71
C GLN A 28 -3.20 1.99 3.39
N PRO A 29 -3.93 3.01 2.89
CA PRO A 29 -4.54 2.94 1.57
C PRO A 29 -3.44 2.84 0.51
N ILE A 30 -3.53 1.80 -0.32
CA ILE A 30 -2.57 1.53 -1.36
C ILE A 30 -3.09 2.11 -2.68
N HIS A 31 -2.46 3.16 -3.20
CA HIS A 31 -2.67 3.67 -4.56
C HIS A 31 -1.41 3.41 -5.38
N ILE A 32 -1.47 2.45 -6.31
CA ILE A 32 -0.35 2.14 -7.20
C ILE A 32 -0.86 2.23 -8.62
N ASP A 33 -0.70 3.40 -9.23
CA ASP A 33 -0.84 3.50 -10.68
C ASP A 33 0.49 3.05 -11.29
N PRO A 34 0.55 1.90 -12.00
CA PRO A 34 1.79 1.42 -12.61
C PRO A 34 2.37 2.45 -13.60
N GLU A 35 1.51 3.30 -14.17
CA GLU A 35 1.87 4.36 -15.11
C GLU A 35 2.47 5.62 -14.43
N SER A 36 2.26 5.80 -13.12
CA SER A 36 2.79 6.95 -12.37
C SER A 36 4.31 6.88 -12.15
N VAL A 37 4.91 5.70 -12.30
CA VAL A 37 6.32 5.45 -11.97
C VAL A 37 7.22 5.83 -13.15
N LYS A 38 7.24 7.13 -13.46
CA LYS A 38 7.97 7.68 -14.60
C LYS A 38 9.48 7.40 -14.51
N PRO A 39 10.11 6.94 -15.60
CA PRO A 39 11.55 6.76 -15.62
C PRO A 39 12.27 8.10 -15.50
N PRO A 40 13.42 8.17 -14.80
CA PRO A 40 14.21 9.39 -14.72
C PRO A 40 14.72 9.80 -16.11
N LYS A 41 14.45 11.04 -16.53
CA LYS A 41 14.91 11.58 -17.81
C LYS A 41 16.43 11.78 -17.78
N ARG A 42 17.17 10.88 -18.41
CA ARG A 42 18.62 11.05 -18.62
C ARG A 42 18.85 12.01 -19.79
N LYS A 43 19.19 13.26 -19.49
CA LYS A 43 19.63 14.25 -20.50
C LYS A 43 21.12 13.99 -20.77
N ASN A 44 21.49 13.76 -22.04
CA ASN A 44 22.87 13.75 -22.56
C ASN A 44 23.68 12.43 -22.57
N ALA A 45 23.09 11.31 -23.00
CA ALA A 45 23.88 10.13 -23.40
C ALA A 45 23.80 9.96 -24.93
N LYS A 46 24.94 9.79 -25.61
CA LYS A 46 24.95 9.30 -27.00
C LYS A 46 24.40 7.87 -26.98
N ILE A 47 23.24 7.65 -27.59
CA ILE A 47 22.52 6.36 -27.55
C ILE A 47 22.89 5.56 -28.79
N SER A 48 23.34 4.32 -28.60
CA SER A 48 23.52 3.40 -29.72
C SER A 48 22.17 3.01 -30.33
N LYS A 49 22.09 3.01 -31.67
CA LYS A 49 20.91 2.57 -32.44
C LYS A 49 20.99 1.09 -32.85
N ASP A 50 22.05 0.40 -32.46
CA ASP A 50 22.22 -1.02 -32.71
C ASP A 50 21.05 -1.83 -32.09
N PRO A 51 20.43 -2.77 -32.83
CA PRO A 51 19.28 -3.54 -32.35
C PRO A 51 19.53 -4.26 -31.02
N GLN A 52 20.74 -4.81 -30.81
CA GLN A 52 21.10 -5.49 -29.57
C GLN A 52 21.19 -4.50 -28.40
N SER A 53 21.75 -3.31 -28.64
CA SER A 53 21.80 -2.23 -27.64
C SER A 53 20.40 -1.74 -27.24
N VAL A 54 19.51 -1.54 -28.23
CA VAL A 54 18.12 -1.13 -28.00
C VAL A 54 17.37 -2.19 -27.18
N ALA A 55 17.49 -3.47 -27.56
CA ALA A 55 16.85 -4.57 -26.83
C ALA A 55 17.34 -4.64 -25.37
N ALA A 56 18.66 -4.52 -25.14
CA ALA A 56 19.23 -4.51 -23.79
C ALA A 56 18.72 -3.32 -22.96
N ARG A 57 18.60 -2.12 -23.57
CA ARG A 57 18.02 -0.95 -22.91
C ARG A 57 16.57 -1.19 -22.48
N HIS A 58 15.71 -1.65 -23.40
CA HIS A 58 14.32 -1.96 -23.06
C HIS A 58 14.21 -3.00 -21.93
N ARG A 59 15.08 -4.01 -21.91
CA ARG A 59 15.14 -4.98 -20.78
C ARG A 59 15.47 -4.29 -19.46
N ARG A 60 16.49 -3.43 -19.43
CA ARG A 60 16.90 -2.69 -18.23
C ARG A 60 15.82 -1.72 -17.75
N GLU A 61 15.12 -1.07 -18.66
CA GLU A 61 14.01 -0.16 -18.34
C GLU A 61 12.86 -0.90 -17.67
N LYS A 62 12.44 -2.06 -18.23
CA LYS A 62 11.42 -2.93 -17.62
C LYS A 62 11.81 -3.43 -16.23
N ILE A 63 13.08 -3.82 -16.03
CA ILE A 63 13.57 -4.23 -14.71
C ILE A 63 13.50 -3.05 -13.74
N SER A 64 14.01 -1.88 -14.14
CA SER A 64 14.06 -0.69 -13.29
C SER A 64 12.66 -0.22 -12.89
N GLU A 65 11.69 -0.33 -13.80
CA GLU A 65 10.29 -0.05 -13.52
C GLU A 65 9.73 -0.96 -12.43
N ARG A 66 9.90 -2.27 -12.56
CA ARG A 66 9.47 -3.24 -11.55
C ARG A 66 10.13 -3.01 -10.20
N ILE A 67 11.41 -2.67 -10.17
CA ILE A 67 12.12 -2.31 -8.94
C ILE A 67 11.50 -1.08 -8.27
N ARG A 68 11.19 -0.02 -9.03
CA ARG A 68 10.56 1.19 -8.49
C ARG A 68 9.14 0.93 -7.95
N ILE A 69 8.37 0.08 -8.61
CA ILE A 69 7.06 -0.34 -8.11
C ILE A 69 7.24 -1.09 -6.79
N LEU A 70 8.17 -2.03 -6.72
CA LEU A 70 8.44 -2.80 -5.51
C LEU A 70 8.86 -1.89 -4.34
N GLN A 71 9.66 -0.85 -4.58
CA GLN A 71 10.06 0.14 -3.56
C GLN A 71 8.87 0.86 -2.90
N ARG A 72 7.72 0.96 -3.58
CA ARG A 72 6.48 1.56 -3.05
C ARG A 72 5.61 0.54 -2.32
N LEU A 73 5.75 -0.74 -2.65
CA LEU A 73 4.99 -1.85 -2.06
C LEU A 73 5.59 -2.36 -0.75
N VAL A 74 6.92 -2.39 -0.67
CA VAL A 74 7.64 -2.91 0.49
C VAL A 74 7.78 -1.81 1.54
N PRO A 75 7.40 -2.06 2.81
CA PRO A 75 7.58 -1.09 3.88
C PRO A 75 9.06 -0.69 4.02
N GLY A 76 9.37 0.59 3.82
CA GLY A 76 10.74 1.10 3.85
C GLY A 76 11.56 0.87 2.57
N GLY A 77 11.02 0.22 1.53
CA GLY A 77 11.75 -0.22 0.34
C GLY A 77 12.50 0.87 -0.43
N THR A 78 12.03 2.12 -0.39
CA THR A 78 12.72 3.26 -1.03
C THR A 78 14.08 3.58 -0.41
N LYS A 79 14.32 3.22 0.86
CA LYS A 79 15.56 3.48 1.60
C LYS A 79 16.49 2.25 1.67
N MET A 80 16.11 1.16 1.01
CA MET A 80 16.81 -0.12 1.07
C MET A 80 17.59 -0.37 -0.21
N ASP A 81 18.69 -1.13 -0.10
CA ASP A 81 19.33 -1.73 -1.26
C ASP A 81 18.44 -2.84 -1.87
N THR A 82 18.76 -3.27 -3.09
CA THR A 82 17.92 -4.23 -3.81
C THR A 82 17.87 -5.60 -3.14
N ALA A 83 18.97 -6.08 -2.54
CA ALA A 83 18.98 -7.39 -1.91
C ALA A 83 18.11 -7.37 -0.65
N SER A 84 18.36 -6.40 0.25
CA SER A 84 17.57 -6.27 1.47
C SER A 84 16.08 -6.03 1.18
N MET A 85 15.75 -5.23 0.16
CA MET A 85 14.35 -4.99 -0.24
C MET A 85 13.66 -6.29 -0.71
N LEU A 86 14.38 -7.15 -1.44
CA LEU A 86 13.83 -8.44 -1.88
C LEU A 86 13.62 -9.38 -0.69
N ASP A 87 14.54 -9.40 0.27
CA ASP A 87 14.38 -10.18 1.49
C ASP A 87 13.16 -9.70 2.30
N GLU A 88 13.03 -8.39 2.54
CA GLU A 88 11.86 -7.84 3.26
C GLU A 88 10.55 -8.07 2.49
N ALA A 89 10.57 -8.05 1.14
CA ALA A 89 9.40 -8.37 0.34
C ALA A 89 8.89 -9.80 0.63
N VAL A 90 9.81 -10.77 0.75
CA VAL A 90 9.45 -12.16 1.10
C VAL A 90 8.81 -12.22 2.50
N HIS A 91 9.37 -11.51 3.47
CA HIS A 91 8.82 -11.46 4.83
C HIS A 91 7.44 -10.81 4.86
N TYR A 92 7.25 -9.69 4.15
CA TYR A 92 5.97 -8.99 4.10
C TYR A 92 4.88 -9.84 3.44
N VAL A 93 5.18 -10.56 2.34
CA VAL A 93 4.22 -11.48 1.72
C VAL A 93 3.85 -12.63 2.66
N LYS A 94 4.81 -13.20 3.41
CA LYS A 94 4.53 -14.23 4.41
C LYS A 94 3.62 -13.69 5.52
N PHE A 95 3.89 -12.48 5.99
CA PHE A 95 3.06 -11.79 6.97
C PHE A 95 1.63 -11.58 6.47
N LEU A 96 1.44 -11.05 5.25
CA LEU A 96 0.11 -10.84 4.66
C LEU A 96 -0.68 -12.14 4.54
N LYS A 97 -0.03 -13.24 4.13
CA LYS A 97 -0.65 -14.57 4.07
C LYS A 97 -1.08 -15.08 5.45
N LYS A 98 -0.28 -14.83 6.50
CA LYS A 98 -0.62 -15.17 7.89
C LYS A 98 -1.86 -14.39 8.36
N GLN A 99 -1.91 -13.09 8.09
CA GLN A 99 -3.06 -12.25 8.43
C GLN A 99 -4.34 -12.73 7.72
N LEU A 100 -4.27 -13.02 6.41
CA LEU A 100 -5.41 -13.53 5.65
C LEU A 100 -5.95 -14.85 6.22
N LYS A 101 -5.06 -15.83 6.48
CA LYS A 101 -5.47 -17.11 7.08
C LYS A 101 -6.12 -16.95 8.45
N SER A 102 -5.58 -16.05 9.28
CA SER A 102 -6.15 -15.76 10.60
C SER A 102 -7.55 -15.15 10.49
N LEU A 103 -7.77 -14.28 9.51
CA LEU A 103 -9.08 -13.68 9.26
C LEU A 103 -10.09 -14.70 8.73
N GLU A 104 -9.67 -15.59 7.83
CA GLU A 104 -10.51 -16.68 7.32
C GLU A 104 -10.95 -17.62 8.46
N GLN A 105 -10.02 -18.02 9.33
CA GLN A 105 -10.33 -18.86 10.50
C GLN A 105 -11.24 -18.13 11.49
N ALA A 106 -11.03 -16.84 11.75
CA ALA A 106 -11.90 -16.06 12.63
C ALA A 106 -13.31 -15.88 12.05
N ALA A 107 -13.46 -15.82 10.73
CA ALA A 107 -14.75 -15.78 10.07
C ALA A 107 -15.51 -17.10 10.17
N VAL A 108 -14.81 -18.25 10.08
CA VAL A 108 -15.38 -19.60 10.23
C VAL A 108 -15.73 -19.91 11.68
N ASN A 109 -14.90 -19.47 12.63
CA ASN A 109 -15.09 -19.71 14.06
C ASN A 109 -15.99 -18.67 14.74
N ARG A 110 -16.58 -17.73 13.99
CA ARG A 110 -17.66 -16.90 14.52
C ARG A 110 -18.84 -17.85 14.74
N PRO A 111 -19.27 -18.15 15.99
CA PRO A 111 -20.59 -18.72 16.15
C PRO A 111 -21.52 -17.73 15.48
N MET A 112 -22.33 -18.21 14.53
CA MET A 112 -23.50 -17.46 14.14
C MET A 112 -24.23 -17.15 15.45
N VAL A 113 -24.16 -15.91 15.92
CA VAL A 113 -25.23 -15.37 16.75
C VAL A 113 -26.44 -15.51 15.85
N SER A 114 -27.24 -16.53 16.17
CA SER A 114 -28.59 -16.71 15.69
C SER A 114 -29.33 -15.40 15.93
N GLY A 115 -29.64 -14.70 14.84
CA GLY A 115 -30.33 -13.42 14.91
C GLY A 115 -30.81 -12.88 13.58
N PHE A 116 -30.12 -13.15 12.45
CA PHE A 116 -30.62 -12.74 11.14
C PHE A 116 -30.36 -13.82 10.10
N SER A 117 -31.42 -14.57 9.81
CA SER A 117 -31.53 -15.45 8.64
C SER A 117 -32.04 -14.60 7.46
N PRO A 118 -31.26 -14.34 6.39
CA PRO A 118 -31.80 -13.70 5.20
C PRO A 118 -32.19 -14.78 4.19
N LYS A 119 -33.33 -15.44 4.40
CA LYS A 119 -34.06 -16.12 3.32
C LYS A 119 -35.56 -16.07 3.60
N LEU A 120 -36.24 -15.19 2.87
CA LEU A 120 -37.54 -15.39 2.20
C LEU A 120 -38.29 -14.05 2.13
N LEU A 121 -38.15 -13.36 1.01
CA LEU A 121 -39.24 -13.13 0.06
C LEU A 121 -38.76 -12.15 -1.02
N ALA A 122 -38.84 -12.61 -2.24
CA ALA A 122 -38.74 -11.79 -3.43
C ALA A 122 -39.73 -10.62 -3.34
N GLN A 123 -39.23 -9.38 -3.43
CA GLN A 123 -39.92 -8.24 -4.04
C GLN A 123 -38.87 -7.28 -4.63
N PRO A 124 -39.07 -6.78 -5.86
CA PRO A 124 -38.15 -5.84 -6.50
C PRO A 124 -38.51 -4.42 -6.09
N VAL A 125 -37.60 -3.63 -5.49
CA VAL A 125 -37.59 -2.16 -5.58
C VAL A 125 -36.36 -1.54 -4.89
N ASP A 126 -35.73 -0.61 -5.62
CA ASP A 126 -35.05 0.62 -5.20
C ASP A 126 -33.66 0.59 -4.52
N TYR A 127 -32.64 0.61 -5.38
CA TYR A 127 -31.22 0.91 -5.10
C TYR A 127 -30.98 2.39 -4.73
N LEU A 128 -31.55 2.96 -3.65
CA LEU A 128 -31.02 4.23 -3.11
C LEU A 128 -31.59 4.61 -1.72
N SER A 129 -31.28 3.88 -0.65
CA SER A 129 -31.45 4.46 0.70
C SER A 129 -30.70 3.67 1.77
N SER A 130 -29.56 4.20 2.23
CA SER A 130 -29.03 4.07 3.62
C SER A 130 -27.52 4.35 3.79
N PHE A 131 -26.87 5.08 2.87
CA PHE A 131 -25.56 5.69 3.14
C PHE A 131 -25.67 6.99 3.97
N ARG A 132 -26.51 7.00 5.02
CA ARG A 132 -26.56 8.09 6.00
C ARG A 132 -26.23 7.55 7.40
N SER A 133 -24.96 7.66 7.73
CA SER A 133 -24.35 7.86 9.07
C SER A 133 -22.92 7.32 8.92
N CYS A 134 -21.93 8.13 8.58
CA CYS A 134 -21.26 9.04 9.51
C CYS A 134 -20.82 10.31 8.76
N GLN A 135 -21.31 11.46 9.24
CA GLN A 135 -20.97 12.79 8.74
C GLN A 135 -19.62 13.22 9.34
N THR A 136 -18.63 13.47 8.50
CA THR A 136 -17.39 14.15 8.90
C THR A 136 -17.64 15.66 9.00
N PRO A 137 -17.36 16.33 10.13
CA PRO A 137 -17.31 17.78 10.14
C PRO A 137 -16.03 18.25 9.45
N GLN A 138 -16.20 18.86 8.27
CA GLN A 138 -15.19 19.62 7.55
C GLN A 138 -14.77 20.84 8.41
N LEU A 139 -13.60 20.79 9.04
CA LEU A 139 -12.95 21.98 9.58
C LEU A 139 -12.26 22.71 8.42
N MET A 140 -13.04 23.45 7.63
CA MET A 140 -12.49 24.36 6.63
C MET A 140 -11.91 25.58 7.35
N SER A 141 -10.60 25.73 7.19
CA SER A 141 -9.78 26.83 7.68
C SER A 141 -10.37 28.20 7.31
N SER A 142 -10.60 29.03 8.34
CA SER A 142 -11.16 30.38 8.27
C SER A 142 -10.41 31.34 7.33
N ASN A 143 -9.19 31.01 6.92
CA ASN A 143 -8.35 31.88 6.09
C ASN A 143 -8.76 31.90 4.62
N VAL A 144 -9.47 30.87 4.13
CA VAL A 144 -9.92 30.82 2.71
C VAL A 144 -11.16 31.69 2.51
N GLN A 145 -12.02 31.83 3.52
CA GLN A 145 -13.25 32.62 3.43
C GLN A 145 -12.99 34.13 3.29
N MET A 146 -11.91 34.64 3.89
CA MET A 146 -11.56 36.07 3.82
C MET A 146 -11.07 36.48 2.43
N LEU A 147 -10.34 35.61 1.73
CA LEU A 147 -9.82 35.91 0.40
C LEU A 147 -10.92 36.03 -0.67
N TYR A 148 -12.02 35.27 -0.55
CA TYR A 148 -13.16 35.42 -1.46
C TYR A 148 -14.00 36.68 -1.21
N LYS A 149 -13.96 37.25 -0.01
CA LYS A 149 -14.70 38.47 0.33
C LYS A 149 -14.05 39.77 -0.16
N LEU A 150 -12.80 39.73 -0.64
CA LEU A 150 -12.08 40.91 -1.15
C LEU A 150 -12.08 41.04 -2.68
N SER A 151 -12.64 40.07 -3.41
CA SER A 151 -12.78 40.16 -4.88
C SER A 151 -14.07 40.83 -5.34
N GLU A 152 -14.95 41.25 -4.42
CA GLU A 152 -16.31 41.72 -4.73
C GLU A 152 -16.57 43.21 -4.41
N VAL A 153 -15.52 44.00 -4.17
CA VAL A 153 -15.64 45.47 -4.06
C VAL A 153 -14.68 46.13 -5.04
N LYS A 154 -15.02 46.03 -6.33
CA LYS A 154 -14.51 46.93 -7.37
C LYS A 154 -15.46 46.90 -8.58
N GLU A 155 -16.63 47.51 -8.41
CA GLU A 155 -17.18 48.41 -9.42
C GLU A 155 -16.99 49.84 -8.90
#